data_AF-A0A2N6PLM8-F1
#
_entry.id   AF-A0A2N6PLM8-F1
#
_cell.length_a   1.000
_cell.length_b   1.000
_cell.length_c   1.000
_cell.angle_alpha   90.00
_cell.angle_beta   90.00
_cell.angle_gamma   90.00
#
_symmetry.space_group_name_H-M   'P 1'
#
loop_
_entity.id
_entity.type
_entity.pdbx_description
1 polymer ?
#
loop_
_entity_poly.entity_id
_entity_poly.type
_entity_poly.pdbx_seq_one_letter_code
_entity_poly.pdbx_strand_id
1 'polypeptide(L)'
;HQSYKHIAPVYAIAIVDSNYFSDDLAFHSFSMREDTTGEVLTITNNGQENHLVKMAFLELKKYRETSKDEVRKPWLEFFGNKPFTQEPERAISQADQLLDYKSWSEEDRKMFSEQRRREEQA
;
A
#
# COMPACT_ATOMS: atom_id res chain seq x y z
N HIS A 1 22.31 4.61 20.65
CA HIS A 1 21.03 4.87 19.95
C HIS A 1 20.15 3.63 20.01
N GLN A 2 18.97 3.71 20.66
CA GLN A 2 18.02 2.59 20.71
C GLN A 2 17.26 2.38 19.38
N SER A 3 17.40 3.31 18.44
CA SER A 3 16.74 3.32 17.13
C SER A 3 17.08 2.13 16.22
N TYR A 4 18.22 1.45 16.45
CA TYR A 4 18.66 0.30 15.64
C TYR A 4 18.20 -1.06 16.18
N LYS A 5 17.43 -1.09 17.29
CA LYS A 5 17.07 -2.36 17.94
C LYS A 5 15.92 -3.11 17.25
N HIS A 6 15.15 -2.44 16.39
CA HIS A 6 13.96 -3.02 15.77
C HIS A 6 13.89 -2.60 14.30
N ILE A 7 13.78 -3.58 13.42
CA ILE A 7 13.44 -3.34 12.02
C ILE A 7 11.92 -3.24 11.95
N ALA A 8 11.41 -2.12 11.44
CA ALA A 8 9.97 -1.94 11.23
C ALA A 8 9.56 -2.59 9.90
N PRO A 9 8.35 -3.18 9.82
CA PRO A 9 7.76 -3.58 8.54
C PRO A 9 7.70 -2.42 7.54
N VAL A 10 8.01 -2.70 6.28
CA VAL A 10 7.95 -1.74 5.17
C VAL A 10 6.85 -2.17 4.21
N TYR A 11 5.85 -1.31 4.08
CA TYR A 11 4.75 -1.48 3.12
C TYR A 11 4.87 -0.40 2.05
N ALA A 12 4.90 -0.81 0.78
CA ALA A 12 5.01 0.10 -0.35
C ALA A 12 3.87 -0.14 -1.34
N ILE A 13 3.39 0.95 -1.94
CA ILE A 13 2.32 0.93 -2.93
C ILE A 13 2.76 1.79 -4.11
N ALA A 14 2.77 1.20 -5.30
CA ALA A 14 3.07 1.88 -6.55
C ALA A 14 1.83 1.91 -7.44
N ILE A 15 1.37 3.12 -7.79
CA ILE A 15 0.31 3.33 -8.79
C ILE A 15 0.98 3.79 -10.07
N VAL A 16 0.75 3.08 -11.16
CA VAL A 16 1.46 3.30 -12.43
C VAL A 16 0.51 3.36 -13.62
N ASP A 17 0.76 4.27 -14.55
CA ASP A 17 0.04 4.40 -15.82
C ASP A 17 0.68 3.56 -16.96
N SER A 18 1.59 2.66 -16.63
CA SER A 18 2.24 1.78 -17.60
C SER A 18 2.00 0.32 -17.27
N ASN A 19 2.10 -0.55 -18.28
CA ASN A 19 1.99 -1.99 -18.11
C ASN A 19 3.41 -2.56 -17.85
N TYR A 20 3.67 -2.97 -16.62
CA TYR A 20 4.89 -3.61 -16.14
C TYR A 20 4.81 -5.14 -16.17
N PHE A 21 3.62 -5.71 -15.94
CA PHE A 21 3.42 -7.16 -15.89
C PHE A 21 2.80 -7.68 -17.18
N SER A 22 3.13 -8.91 -17.58
CA SER A 22 2.71 -9.47 -18.87
C SER A 22 1.29 -10.02 -18.88
N ASP A 23 0.68 -10.23 -17.72
CA ASP A 23 -0.70 -10.71 -17.63
C ASP A 23 -1.72 -9.56 -17.63
N ASP A 24 -3.01 -9.91 -17.66
CA ASP A 24 -4.12 -8.96 -17.72
C ASP A 24 -4.56 -8.43 -16.34
N LEU A 25 -3.84 -8.79 -15.27
CA LEU A 25 -4.20 -8.39 -13.92
C LEU A 25 -3.75 -6.95 -13.68
N ALA A 26 -4.64 -6.14 -13.10
CA ALA A 26 -4.30 -4.77 -12.77
C ALA A 26 -3.49 -4.64 -11.48
N PHE A 27 -3.44 -5.70 -10.67
CA PHE A 27 -2.87 -5.64 -9.33
C PHE A 27 -1.95 -6.82 -9.04
N HIS A 28 -0.76 -6.49 -8.55
CA HIS A 28 0.27 -7.45 -8.14
C HIS A 28 0.76 -7.11 -6.75
N SER A 29 0.98 -8.12 -5.91
CA SER A 29 1.61 -7.96 -4.61
C SER A 29 2.81 -8.88 -4.49
N PHE A 30 3.88 -8.34 -3.89
CA PHE A 30 5.15 -8.99 -3.71
C PHE A 30 5.51 -8.97 -2.24
N SER A 31 6.09 -10.07 -1.77
CA SER A 31 6.72 -10.16 -0.45
C SER A 31 8.16 -10.63 -0.61
N MET A 32 9.02 -10.22 0.31
CA MET A 32 10.40 -10.68 0.32
C MET A 32 10.48 -12.12 0.82
N ARG A 33 11.28 -12.95 0.15
CA ARG A 33 11.54 -14.35 0.51
C ARG A 33 13.04 -14.58 0.63
N GLU A 34 13.43 -15.55 1.44
CA GLU A 34 14.82 -16.02 1.50
C GLU A 34 15.10 -16.98 0.33
N ASP A 35 16.25 -16.82 -0.32
CA ASP A 35 16.54 -17.47 -1.61
C ASP A 35 16.69 -19.00 -1.50
N THR A 36 17.13 -19.53 -0.36
CA THR A 36 17.43 -20.95 -0.15
C THR A 36 16.19 -21.75 0.21
N THR A 37 15.39 -21.24 1.14
CA THR A 37 14.20 -21.89 1.71
C THR A 37 12.92 -21.48 0.98
N GLY A 38 12.93 -20.32 0.31
CA GLY A 38 11.73 -19.70 -0.26
C GLY A 38 10.76 -19.18 0.80
N GLU A 39 11.12 -19.23 2.08
CA GLU A 39 10.27 -18.76 3.17
C GLU A 39 10.11 -17.25 3.09
N VAL A 40 8.91 -16.78 3.38
CA VAL A 40 8.63 -15.35 3.41
C VAL A 40 9.33 -14.73 4.60
N LEU A 41 10.03 -13.63 4.37
CA LEU A 41 10.65 -12.90 5.46
C LEU A 41 9.58 -12.19 6.29
N THR A 42 9.41 -12.67 7.51
CA THR A 42 8.45 -12.14 8.47
C THR A 42 9.14 -11.61 9.72
N ILE A 43 8.41 -10.76 10.46
CA ILE A 43 8.79 -10.29 11.78
C ILE A 43 7.60 -10.45 12.73
N THR A 44 7.89 -10.95 13.93
CA THR A 44 6.91 -11.05 15.00
C THR A 44 6.93 -9.79 15.84
N ASN A 45 5.80 -9.09 15.90
CA ASN A 45 5.62 -7.93 16.77
C ASN A 45 4.33 -8.14 17.59
N ASN A 46 4.43 -8.01 18.91
CA ASN A 46 3.31 -8.20 19.85
C ASN A 46 2.56 -9.53 19.66
N GLY A 47 3.29 -10.62 19.36
CA GLY A 47 2.72 -11.96 19.15
C GLY A 47 2.04 -12.18 17.80
N GLN A 48 2.05 -11.18 16.90
CA GLN A 48 1.56 -11.31 15.53
C GLN A 48 2.72 -11.37 14.55
N GLU A 49 2.66 -12.32 13.62
CA GLU A 49 3.58 -12.44 12.50
C GLU A 49 3.17 -11.49 11.36
N ASN A 50 4.12 -10.70 10.85
CA ASN A 50 3.89 -9.75 9.78
C ASN A 50 4.96 -9.90 8.70
N HIS A 51 4.62 -9.63 7.44
CA HIS A 51 5.64 -9.49 6.39
C HIS A 51 6.60 -8.37 6.73
N LEU A 52 7.92 -8.61 6.61
CA LEU A 52 8.89 -7.54 6.81
C LEU A 52 8.82 -6.53 5.67
N VAL A 53 8.61 -7.02 4.44
CA VAL A 53 8.45 -6.19 3.25
C VAL A 53 7.27 -6.70 2.46
N LYS A 54 6.35 -5.79 2.11
CA LYS A 54 5.28 -6.06 1.15
C LYS A 54 5.12 -4.87 0.23
N MET A 55 5.15 -5.12 -1.08
CA MET A 55 4.97 -4.11 -2.11
C MET A 55 3.79 -4.47 -3.00
N ALA A 56 2.94 -3.50 -3.30
CA ALA A 56 1.81 -3.66 -4.19
C ALA A 56 1.93 -2.73 -5.40
N PHE A 57 1.52 -3.21 -6.57
CA PHE A 57 1.42 -2.45 -7.81
C PHE A 57 -0.03 -2.40 -8.26
N LEU A 58 -0.49 -1.22 -8.67
CA LEU A 58 -1.72 -1.02 -9.42
C LEU A 58 -1.40 -0.42 -10.79
N GLU A 59 -1.67 -1.17 -11.86
CA GLU A 59 -1.54 -0.74 -13.26
C GLU A 59 -2.86 -0.15 -13.77
N LEU A 60 -2.94 1.19 -13.82
CA LEU A 60 -4.18 1.91 -14.15
C LEU A 60 -4.76 1.56 -15.51
N LYS A 61 -3.93 1.24 -16.51
CA LYS A 61 -4.38 0.87 -17.85
C LYS A 61 -5.11 -0.47 -17.90
N LYS A 62 -4.79 -1.38 -16.99
CA LYS A 62 -5.45 -2.68 -16.86
C LYS A 62 -6.63 -2.62 -15.88
N TYR A 63 -6.67 -1.60 -15.03
CA TYR A 63 -7.75 -1.42 -14.07
C TYR A 63 -9.10 -1.25 -14.78
N ARG A 64 -10.03 -2.13 -14.44
CA ARG A 64 -11.43 -2.05 -14.84
C ARG A 64 -12.25 -2.14 -13.57
N GLU A 65 -13.11 -1.14 -13.33
CA GLU A 65 -14.00 -1.11 -12.15
C GLU A 65 -14.93 -2.32 -12.05
N THR A 66 -15.14 -3.03 -13.17
CA THR A 66 -15.96 -4.23 -13.28
C THR A 66 -15.18 -5.54 -13.10
N SER A 67 -13.89 -5.47 -12.76
CA SER A 67 -13.07 -6.68 -12.56
C SER A 67 -13.63 -7.54 -11.43
N LYS A 68 -13.93 -8.80 -11.73
CA LYS A 68 -14.53 -9.79 -10.82
C LYS A 68 -13.53 -10.36 -9.81
N ASP A 69 -12.42 -9.66 -9.58
CA ASP A 69 -11.30 -10.20 -8.82
C ASP A 69 -11.57 -10.02 -7.31
N GLU A 70 -12.40 -10.90 -6.75
CA GLU A 70 -12.89 -10.83 -5.36
C GLU A 70 -11.73 -10.78 -4.35
N VAL A 71 -10.61 -11.43 -4.64
CA VAL A 71 -9.40 -11.45 -3.79
C VAL A 71 -8.74 -10.06 -3.72
N ARG A 72 -8.88 -9.26 -4.77
CA ARG A 72 -8.19 -7.97 -4.91
C ARG A 72 -9.12 -6.79 -4.73
N LYS A 73 -10.40 -7.06 -4.47
CA LYS A 73 -11.45 -6.06 -4.29
C LYS A 73 -11.10 -5.01 -3.23
N PRO A 74 -10.54 -5.35 -2.06
CA PRO A 74 -10.15 -4.33 -1.09
C PRO A 74 -9.09 -3.36 -1.63
N TRP A 75 -8.09 -3.84 -2.37
CA TRP A 75 -7.09 -2.96 -2.98
C TRP A 75 -7.73 -2.01 -4.00
N LEU A 76 -8.64 -2.51 -4.83
CA LEU A 76 -9.36 -1.68 -5.80
C LEU A 76 -10.28 -0.65 -5.14
N GLU A 77 -10.93 -1.02 -4.03
CA GLU A 77 -11.76 -0.12 -3.23
C GLU A 77 -10.91 0.99 -2.60
N PHE A 78 -9.74 0.64 -2.04
CA PHE A 78 -8.77 1.59 -1.51
C PHE A 78 -8.32 2.61 -2.56
N PHE A 79 -7.87 2.15 -3.74
CA PHE A 79 -7.43 3.06 -4.80
C PHE A 79 -8.55 3.85 -5.46
N GLY A 80 -9.75 3.25 -5.53
CA GLY A 80 -10.95 3.90 -6.06
C GLY A 80 -11.61 4.87 -5.08
N ASN A 81 -11.06 5.03 -3.85
CA ASN A 81 -11.67 5.78 -2.76
C ASN A 81 -13.13 5.35 -2.50
N LYS A 82 -13.39 4.05 -2.58
CA LYS A 82 -14.69 3.42 -2.30
C LYS A 82 -14.65 2.77 -0.92
N PRO A 83 -15.79 2.70 -0.19
CA PRO A 83 -15.83 1.97 1.07
C PRO A 83 -15.49 0.49 0.84
N PHE A 84 -14.74 -0.10 1.77
CA PHE A 84 -14.42 -1.53 1.72
C PHE A 84 -15.68 -2.37 1.84
N THR A 85 -15.88 -3.33 0.93
CA THR A 85 -16.99 -4.29 1.00
C THR A 85 -16.57 -5.64 1.56
N GLN A 86 -15.28 -5.85 1.77
CA GLN A 86 -14.68 -7.00 2.44
C GLN A 86 -13.63 -6.51 3.45
N GLU A 87 -13.27 -7.33 4.44
CA GLU A 87 -12.24 -6.94 5.41
C GLU A 87 -10.89 -6.75 4.70
N PRO A 88 -10.32 -5.53 4.71
CA PRO A 88 -9.06 -5.26 4.04
C PRO A 88 -7.89 -5.92 4.77
N GLU A 89 -6.85 -6.33 4.04
CA GLU A 89 -5.60 -6.76 4.66
C GLU A 89 -4.99 -5.63 5.50
N ARG A 90 -4.26 -5.99 6.57
CA ARG A 90 -3.58 -5.02 7.45
C ARG A 90 -2.78 -3.96 6.70
N ALA A 91 -2.12 -4.31 5.60
CA ALA A 91 -1.35 -3.36 4.79
C ALA A 91 -2.25 -2.28 4.16
N ILE A 92 -3.44 -2.66 3.70
CA ILE A 92 -4.45 -1.75 3.14
C ILE A 92 -5.05 -0.92 4.26
N SER A 93 -5.39 -1.53 5.40
CA SER A 93 -5.90 -0.80 6.56
C SER A 93 -4.91 0.24 7.07
N GLN A 94 -3.61 -0.10 7.09
CA GLN A 94 -2.55 0.84 7.47
C GLN A 94 -2.38 1.96 6.44
N ALA A 95 -2.46 1.65 5.15
CA ALA A 95 -2.41 2.66 4.10
C ALA A 95 -3.62 3.61 4.14
N ASP A 96 -4.82 3.09 4.40
CA ASP A 96 -6.07 3.85 4.57
C ASP A 96 -5.97 4.82 5.76
N GLN A 97 -5.47 4.35 6.90
CA GLN A 97 -5.24 5.20 8.08
C GLN A 97 -4.23 6.33 7.83
N LEU A 98 -3.21 6.09 7.00
CA LEU A 98 -2.22 7.10 6.62
C LEU A 98 -2.78 8.13 5.63
N LEU A 99 -3.78 7.77 4.82
CA LEU A 99 -4.44 8.68 3.88
C LEU A 99 -5.65 9.41 4.48
N ASP A 100 -6.14 8.98 5.64
CA ASP A 100 -7.20 9.70 6.34
C ASP A 100 -6.71 11.08 6.80
N TYR A 101 -7.06 12.11 6.02
CA TYR A 101 -6.77 13.51 6.31
C TYR A 101 -7.20 13.95 7.72
N LYS A 102 -8.14 13.23 8.35
CA LYS A 102 -8.59 13.48 9.73
C LYS A 102 -7.57 13.04 10.79
N SER A 103 -6.65 12.13 10.47
CA SER A 103 -5.59 11.64 11.37
C SER A 103 -4.29 12.45 11.30
N TRP A 104 -4.15 13.32 10.30
CA TRP A 104 -2.95 14.14 10.09
C TRP A 104 -2.79 15.22 11.17
N SER A 105 -1.54 15.41 11.62
CA SER A 105 -1.18 16.52 12.51
C SER A 105 -1.40 17.87 11.81
N GLU A 106 -1.50 18.97 12.58
CA GLU A 106 -1.62 20.30 11.98
C GLU A 106 -0.41 20.64 11.10
N GLU A 107 0.77 20.14 11.47
CA GLU A 107 2.02 20.29 10.73
C GLU A 107 1.98 19.56 9.37
N ASP A 108 1.50 18.31 9.33
CA ASP A 108 1.40 17.52 8.10
C ASP A 108 0.39 18.12 7.12
N ARG A 109 -0.74 18.63 7.64
CA ARG A 109 -1.73 19.36 6.84
C ARG A 109 -1.15 20.63 6.23
N LYS A 110 -0.34 21.37 6.99
CA LYS A 110 0.25 22.63 6.54
C LYS A 110 1.26 22.41 5.42
N MET A 111 2.18 21.45 5.56
CA MET A 111 3.15 21.13 4.51
C MET A 111 2.49 20.68 3.21
N PHE A 112 1.46 19.83 3.29
CA PHE A 112 0.73 19.38 2.10
C PHE A 112 0.00 20.53 1.38
N SER A 113 -0.60 21.45 2.15
CA SER A 113 -1.27 22.63 1.61
C SER A 113 -0.29 23.60 0.91
N GLU A 114 0.91 23.78 1.46
CA GLU A 114 1.95 24.63 0.86
C GLU A 114 2.51 24.02 -0.42
N GLN A 115 2.65 22.70 -0.47
CA GLN A 115 3.12 21.98 -1.66
C GLN A 115 2.09 22.07 -2.81
N ARG A 116 0.81 21.82 -2.52
CA ARG A 116 -0.31 22.04 -3.48
C ARG A 116 -0.36 23.46 -4.01
N ARG A 117 -0.18 24.46 -3.14
CA ARG A 117 -0.17 25.88 -3.54
C ARG A 117 0.99 26.23 -4.47
N ARG A 118 2.13 25.53 -4.36
CA ARG A 118 3.28 25.70 -5.27
C ARG A 118 3.05 25.02 -6.61
N GLU A 119 2.40 23.86 -6.63
CA GLU A 119 2.05 23.13 -7.85
C GLU A 119 0.95 23.82 -8.66
N GLU A 120 -0.03 24.46 -8.01
CA GLU A 120 -1.10 25.24 -8.68
C GLU A 120 -0.63 26.61 -9.20
N GLN A 121 0.58 27.06 -8.82
CA GLN A 121 1.18 28.35 -9.25
C GLN A 121 2.31 28.19 -10.27
N ALA A 122 2.63 26.96 -10.69
CA ALA A 122 3.61 26.64 -11.73
C ALA A 122 2.90 26.28 -13.05
#